data_AF-A0AAU9JLA9-F1
#
_entry.id   AF-A0AAU9JLA9-F1
#
_cell.length_a   1.000
_cell.length_b   1.000
_cell.length_c   1.000
_cell.angle_alpha   90.00
_cell.angle_beta   90.00
_cell.angle_gamma   90.00
#
_symmetry.space_group_name_H-M   'P 1'
#
loop_
_entity.id
_entity.type
_entity.pdbx_description
1 polymer ?
#
loop_
_entity_poly.entity_id
_entity_poly.type
_entity_poly.pdbx_seq_one_letter_code
_entity_poly.pdbx_strand_id
1 'polypeptide(L)'
;MAFYEQCPRCDYFEEIISSQSNKISSTLSMLEPLNVPGIAEETIMVPQVHSQEMIPVKLPREPTSREESDYVKSAMFALNQKLKLLKYLDHEKEQLTALYSQSIKNTKDIQLSADDTFNQLNEDIKQHEKDMVEIHEDILELQQLLKEEEEKCSRADSVIFGLLENKSDFESDIQELANKVNDAAELMKNIKNTQNALENTEKERQQVFKETNDEIARFRDENNKLTNSAKQCEEENKALRETIDKLRKELQNEKQKELQLLRRKLQLQGELERKKALKTLQIEEKEFLLNYREIGDYYKKSIKVLKQEIKNTLNIYENQRKKLSQQDENIKVSIDELHSHIAVVSNKISIQEAIIGDLSDNNGLLQSKIDLYSKKLEETISYNKDESLHEYLNQLSTKLLTLADLFLLQSYQLNIAQKSADHLRNILENTSEEIESLEKEAVDEQLRVKEYFAEDGDELDILLGEKILSLGKPLNIGIVRLEEGIYRIGDQKVKLALEGKEIQVVHENFSQSFERFLSSL
;
A
#
# COMPACT_ATOMS: atom_id res chain seq x y z
N MET A 1 128.69 -116.60 22.41
CA MET A 1 130.13 -116.31 22.35
C MET A 1 130.62 -116.19 23.79
N ALA A 2 131.71 -116.89 24.15
CA ALA A 2 132.44 -116.86 25.43
C ALA A 2 131.73 -116.35 26.72
N PHE A 3 131.47 -117.25 27.67
CA PHE A 3 132.27 -117.32 28.91
C PHE A 3 132.06 -118.71 29.55
N TYR A 4 133.10 -119.55 29.53
CA TYR A 4 133.19 -120.72 30.41
C TYR A 4 133.99 -120.27 31.64
N GLU A 5 133.34 -120.07 32.77
CA GLU A 5 134.04 -119.79 34.02
C GLU A 5 134.68 -121.07 34.57
N GLN A 6 135.88 -120.92 35.14
CA GLN A 6 136.71 -122.02 35.61
C GLN A 6 136.08 -122.67 36.84
N CYS A 7 135.96 -124.00 36.84
CA CYS A 7 135.43 -124.75 37.98
C CYS A 7 136.47 -124.81 39.11
N PRO A 8 136.28 -124.13 40.28
CA PRO A 8 137.32 -124.03 41.30
C PRO A 8 137.65 -125.34 42.01
N ARG A 9 136.89 -126.41 41.75
CA ARG A 9 137.20 -127.76 42.23
C ARG A 9 138.26 -128.47 41.39
N CYS A 10 138.46 -128.09 40.13
CA CYS A 10 139.41 -128.76 39.24
C CYS A 10 140.86 -128.55 39.72
N ASP A 11 141.24 -127.30 39.98
CA ASP A 11 142.59 -126.92 40.43
C ASP A 11 142.97 -127.64 41.74
N TYR A 12 142.05 -127.72 42.70
CA TYR A 12 142.24 -128.43 43.97
C TYR A 12 142.46 -129.95 43.78
N PHE A 13 141.80 -130.57 42.79
CA PHE A 13 142.04 -131.97 42.47
C PHE A 13 143.36 -132.19 41.70
N GLU A 14 143.76 -131.28 40.79
CA GLU A 14 145.07 -131.36 40.11
C GLU A 14 146.24 -131.27 41.09
N GLU A 15 146.15 -130.40 42.10
CA GLU A 15 147.20 -130.23 43.13
C GLU A 15 147.34 -131.50 44.00
N ILE A 16 146.22 -132.11 44.40
CA ILE A 16 146.20 -133.39 45.14
C ILE A 16 146.76 -134.53 44.31
N ILE A 17 146.32 -134.68 43.04
CA ILE A 17 146.78 -135.72 42.12
C ILE A 17 148.29 -135.58 41.86
N SER A 18 148.78 -134.36 41.68
CA SER A 18 150.22 -134.11 41.51
C SER A 18 151.03 -134.48 42.75
N SER A 19 150.55 -134.17 43.96
CA SER A 19 151.24 -134.57 45.20
C SER A 19 151.23 -136.08 45.44
N GLN A 20 150.15 -136.78 45.07
CA GLN A 20 150.03 -138.24 45.13
C GLN A 20 150.94 -138.92 44.10
N SER A 21 150.94 -138.46 42.85
CA SER A 21 151.76 -138.99 41.77
C SER A 21 153.27 -138.89 42.06
N ASN A 22 153.69 -137.77 42.65
CA ASN A 22 155.07 -137.59 43.11
C ASN A 22 155.46 -138.56 44.25
N LYS A 23 154.54 -138.83 45.19
CA LYS A 23 154.77 -139.85 46.24
C LYS A 23 154.94 -141.24 45.64
N ILE A 24 154.01 -141.65 44.77
CA ILE A 24 154.01 -142.97 44.10
C ILE A 24 155.28 -143.18 43.27
N SER A 25 155.74 -142.15 42.55
CA SER A 25 156.99 -142.21 41.78
C SER A 25 158.23 -142.43 42.66
N SER A 26 158.26 -141.82 43.85
CA SER A 26 159.39 -141.99 44.78
C SER A 26 159.49 -143.42 45.35
N THR A 27 158.38 -144.08 45.65
CA THR A 27 158.37 -145.47 46.14
C THR A 27 158.66 -146.50 45.04
N LEU A 28 158.21 -146.26 43.81
CA LEU A 28 158.50 -147.15 42.66
C LEU A 28 159.99 -147.20 42.31
N SER A 29 160.75 -146.14 42.57
CA SER A 29 162.19 -146.07 42.29
C SER A 29 163.11 -146.81 43.28
N MET A 30 162.59 -147.42 44.36
CA MET A 30 163.41 -147.84 45.51
C MET A 30 163.54 -149.36 45.79
N LEU A 31 162.95 -150.26 44.99
CA LEU A 31 163.13 -151.71 45.20
C LEU A 31 163.45 -152.47 43.89
N GLU A 32 164.75 -152.61 43.67
CA GLU A 32 165.41 -153.24 42.51
C GLU A 32 165.15 -154.76 42.34
N PRO A 33 165.50 -155.35 41.18
CA PRO A 33 165.18 -156.73 40.84
C PRO A 33 166.05 -157.76 41.56
N LEU A 34 165.44 -158.90 41.91
CA LEU A 34 166.17 -160.11 42.31
C LEU A 34 166.94 -160.70 41.13
N ASN A 35 168.15 -161.19 41.37
CA ASN A 35 168.93 -161.92 40.38
C ASN A 35 169.73 -163.06 41.04
N VAL A 36 169.75 -164.25 40.44
CA VAL A 36 170.48 -165.44 40.93
C VAL A 36 171.04 -166.28 39.77
N PRO A 37 172.35 -166.44 39.71
CA PRO A 37 173.04 -167.63 39.18
C PRO A 37 173.83 -168.36 40.31
N GLY A 38 174.21 -169.63 40.23
CA GLY A 38 173.94 -170.65 39.21
C GLY A 38 175.13 -171.60 38.99
N ILE A 39 175.06 -172.82 39.55
CA ILE A 39 175.83 -174.06 39.26
C ILE A 39 175.00 -175.24 39.81
N ALA A 40 174.85 -176.46 39.24
CA ALA A 40 174.88 -176.91 37.83
C ALA A 40 174.32 -178.37 37.72
N GLU A 41 173.81 -178.92 36.60
CA GLU A 41 173.18 -178.41 35.36
C GLU A 41 172.58 -179.58 34.52
N GLU A 42 171.26 -179.60 34.20
CA GLU A 42 170.68 -179.96 32.87
C GLU A 42 169.13 -179.82 32.79
N THR A 43 168.52 -179.97 31.59
CA THR A 43 167.27 -179.24 31.19
C THR A 43 166.14 -180.13 30.60
N ILE A 44 164.87 -179.83 30.89
CA ILE A 44 163.62 -180.50 30.40
C ILE A 44 162.55 -179.43 30.03
N MET A 45 161.58 -179.72 29.15
CA MET A 45 160.60 -178.76 28.61
C MET A 45 159.18 -178.90 29.19
N VAL A 46 158.45 -177.79 29.42
CA VAL A 46 157.06 -177.76 29.95
C VAL A 46 156.24 -176.63 29.25
N PRO A 47 154.91 -176.78 29.00
CA PRO A 47 154.16 -175.85 28.13
C PRO A 47 153.52 -174.66 28.86
N GLN A 48 153.29 -173.55 28.15
CA GLN A 48 152.69 -172.32 28.68
C GLN A 48 151.24 -172.10 28.21
N VAL A 49 150.40 -171.52 29.06
CA VAL A 49 148.95 -171.36 28.79
C VAL A 49 148.69 -170.14 27.90
N HIS A 50 148.07 -170.39 26.73
CA HIS A 50 147.66 -169.42 25.69
C HIS A 50 148.66 -169.03 24.56
N SER A 51 149.77 -169.75 24.36
CA SER A 51 150.46 -169.77 23.06
C SER A 51 151.09 -171.15 22.79
N GLN A 52 151.59 -171.41 21.56
CA GLN A 52 152.26 -172.65 21.19
C GLN A 52 153.78 -172.68 21.51
N GLU A 53 154.31 -171.67 22.19
CA GLU A 53 155.76 -171.58 22.45
C GLU A 53 156.21 -172.45 23.64
N MET A 54 157.30 -173.19 23.42
CA MET A 54 157.92 -174.12 24.37
C MET A 54 159.22 -173.51 24.90
N ILE A 55 159.40 -173.43 26.23
CA ILE A 55 160.55 -172.75 26.87
C ILE A 55 161.20 -173.69 27.93
N PRO A 56 162.55 -173.68 28.12
CA PRO A 56 163.24 -174.74 28.89
C PRO A 56 163.26 -174.54 30.41
N VAL A 57 163.27 -175.65 31.17
CA VAL A 57 163.36 -175.72 32.65
C VAL A 57 164.59 -176.54 33.06
N LYS A 58 165.47 -176.02 33.94
CA LYS A 58 166.70 -176.70 34.39
C LYS A 58 166.56 -177.28 35.81
N LEU A 59 167.02 -178.51 36.04
CA LEU A 59 167.04 -179.23 37.32
C LEU A 59 168.49 -179.55 37.73
N PRO A 60 168.82 -179.48 39.03
CA PRO A 60 169.82 -180.41 39.60
C PRO A 60 169.40 -181.03 40.96
N ARG A 61 170.11 -182.08 41.36
CA ARG A 61 169.89 -182.89 42.58
C ARG A 61 170.78 -182.47 43.76
N GLU A 62 170.33 -182.91 44.95
CA GLU A 62 170.99 -183.18 46.25
C GLU A 62 172.54 -183.25 46.29
N PRO A 63 173.23 -182.99 47.45
CA PRO A 63 172.70 -183.09 48.83
C PRO A 63 173.16 -182.04 49.88
N THR A 64 172.40 -181.97 50.98
CA THR A 64 172.82 -181.63 52.38
C THR A 64 173.77 -180.46 52.68
N SER A 65 173.24 -179.40 53.34
CA SER A 65 173.80 -178.88 54.60
C SER A 65 172.83 -177.87 55.27
N ARG A 66 173.09 -177.52 56.53
CA ARG A 66 172.14 -176.91 57.50
C ARG A 66 171.79 -175.43 57.25
N GLU A 67 172.44 -174.78 56.29
CA GLU A 67 172.44 -173.32 56.10
C GLU A 67 171.21 -172.79 55.35
N GLU A 68 170.53 -173.63 54.54
CA GLU A 68 169.32 -173.25 53.79
C GLU A 68 168.13 -172.86 54.70
N SER A 69 168.10 -173.38 55.94
CA SER A 69 167.00 -173.14 56.89
C SER A 69 166.79 -171.68 57.26
N ASP A 70 167.86 -170.87 57.33
CA ASP A 70 167.74 -169.46 57.73
C ASP A 70 167.57 -168.52 56.52
N TYR A 71 167.95 -168.96 55.32
CA TYR A 71 167.67 -168.24 54.07
C TYR A 71 166.16 -168.28 53.73
N VAL A 72 165.50 -169.43 53.93
CA VAL A 72 164.04 -169.59 53.70
C VAL A 72 163.20 -168.67 54.61
N LYS A 73 163.61 -168.43 55.86
CA LYS A 73 162.92 -167.47 56.75
C LYS A 73 162.95 -166.05 56.21
N SER A 74 164.09 -165.61 55.69
CA SER A 74 164.23 -164.27 55.10
C SER A 74 163.38 -164.11 53.84
N ALA A 75 163.31 -165.15 53.01
CA ALA A 75 162.41 -165.20 51.85
C ALA A 75 160.92 -165.08 52.25
N MET A 76 160.49 -165.80 53.30
CA MET A 76 159.10 -165.70 53.80
C MET A 76 158.74 -164.30 54.31
N PHE A 77 159.64 -163.62 55.03
CA PHE A 77 159.35 -162.30 55.60
C PHE A 77 159.19 -161.22 54.51
N ALA A 78 160.06 -161.25 53.49
CA ALA A 78 159.99 -160.34 52.35
C ALA A 78 158.71 -160.55 51.50
N LEU A 79 158.34 -161.81 51.23
CA LEU A 79 157.11 -162.16 50.51
C LEU A 79 155.85 -161.64 51.22
N ASN A 80 155.80 -161.74 52.55
CA ASN A 80 154.65 -161.32 53.36
C ASN A 80 154.47 -159.78 53.37
N GLN A 81 155.57 -159.01 53.32
CA GLN A 81 155.49 -157.56 53.11
C GLN A 81 154.99 -157.20 51.70
N LYS A 82 155.48 -157.88 50.65
CA LYS A 82 155.04 -157.66 49.26
C LYS A 82 153.54 -157.95 49.06
N LEU A 83 153.03 -159.00 49.70
CA LEU A 83 151.61 -159.37 49.69
C LEU A 83 150.70 -158.32 50.38
N LYS A 84 151.19 -157.61 51.40
CA LYS A 84 150.47 -156.48 52.00
C LYS A 84 150.40 -155.28 51.06
N LEU A 85 151.49 -154.95 50.36
CA LEU A 85 151.54 -153.82 49.42
C LEU A 85 150.56 -154.01 48.24
N LEU A 86 150.47 -155.23 47.68
CA LEU A 86 149.51 -155.55 46.62
C LEU A 86 148.05 -155.29 47.04
N LYS A 87 147.67 -155.65 48.27
CA LYS A 87 146.31 -155.40 48.79
C LYS A 87 145.99 -153.91 48.97
N TYR A 88 146.98 -153.05 49.24
CA TYR A 88 146.77 -151.60 49.28
C TYR A 88 146.56 -151.02 47.88
N LEU A 89 147.31 -151.50 46.88
CA LEU A 89 147.21 -151.06 45.49
C LEU A 89 145.84 -151.39 44.85
N ASP A 90 145.31 -152.59 45.08
CA ASP A 90 143.97 -152.95 44.59
C ASP A 90 142.88 -152.06 45.21
N HIS A 91 143.01 -151.69 46.50
CA HIS A 91 142.05 -150.83 47.18
C HIS A 91 142.08 -149.37 46.67
N GLU A 92 143.25 -148.80 46.39
CA GLU A 92 143.36 -147.46 45.78
C GLU A 92 142.75 -147.44 44.37
N LYS A 93 142.90 -148.51 43.59
CA LYS A 93 142.34 -148.64 42.24
C LYS A 93 140.80 -148.67 42.24
N GLU A 94 140.19 -149.35 43.22
CA GLU A 94 138.73 -149.34 43.41
C GLU A 94 138.22 -147.93 43.74
N GLN A 95 138.89 -147.20 44.65
CA GLN A 95 138.51 -145.84 45.01
C GLN A 95 138.59 -144.85 43.83
N LEU A 96 139.66 -144.92 43.02
CA LEU A 96 139.83 -144.10 41.82
C LEU A 96 138.73 -144.33 40.78
N THR A 97 138.30 -145.59 40.62
CA THR A 97 137.24 -145.96 39.67
C THR A 97 135.86 -145.43 40.13
N ALA A 98 135.61 -145.39 41.44
CA ALA A 98 134.40 -144.80 42.01
C ALA A 98 134.35 -143.27 41.84
N LEU A 99 135.46 -142.56 42.07
CA LEU A 99 135.52 -141.10 41.90
C LEU A 99 135.31 -140.67 40.45
N TYR A 100 135.92 -141.38 39.49
CA TYR A 100 135.79 -141.06 38.05
C TYR A 100 134.35 -141.24 37.55
N SER A 101 133.68 -142.32 37.95
CA SER A 101 132.28 -142.58 37.58
C SER A 101 131.29 -141.58 38.22
N GLN A 102 131.57 -141.11 39.44
CA GLN A 102 130.79 -140.03 40.07
C GLN A 102 130.99 -138.68 39.35
N SER A 103 132.19 -138.37 38.87
CA SER A 103 132.47 -137.16 38.08
C SER A 103 131.68 -137.13 36.78
N ILE A 104 131.67 -138.23 36.01
CA ILE A 104 130.94 -138.31 34.74
C ILE A 104 129.43 -138.05 34.94
N LYS A 105 128.86 -138.57 36.03
CA LYS A 105 127.44 -138.36 36.34
C LYS A 105 127.14 -136.88 36.60
N ASN A 106 127.92 -136.23 37.48
CA ASN A 106 127.72 -134.82 37.81
C ASN A 106 127.80 -133.90 36.58
N THR A 107 128.75 -134.13 35.65
CA THR A 107 128.86 -133.33 34.42
C THR A 107 127.61 -133.45 33.53
N LYS A 108 127.01 -134.65 33.48
CA LYS A 108 125.82 -134.91 32.68
C LYS A 108 124.56 -134.28 33.28
N ASP A 109 124.44 -134.31 34.60
CA ASP A 109 123.33 -133.69 35.34
C ASP A 109 123.36 -132.15 35.21
N ILE A 110 124.55 -131.53 35.22
CA ILE A 110 124.73 -130.09 34.97
C ILE A 110 124.31 -129.70 33.55
N GLN A 111 124.69 -130.49 32.55
CA GLN A 111 124.39 -130.19 31.15
C GLN A 111 122.88 -130.21 30.86
N LEU A 112 122.16 -131.20 31.40
CA LEU A 112 120.69 -131.25 31.33
C LEU A 112 120.04 -130.02 31.99
N SER A 113 120.50 -129.62 33.18
CA SER A 113 119.97 -128.44 33.86
C SER A 113 120.20 -127.13 33.10
N ALA A 114 121.24 -127.04 32.27
CA ALA A 114 121.52 -125.88 31.42
C ALA A 114 120.63 -125.86 30.17
N ASP A 115 120.38 -127.02 29.55
CA ASP A 115 119.47 -127.13 28.41
C ASP A 115 118.01 -126.85 28.84
N ASP A 116 117.58 -127.34 30.01
CA ASP A 116 116.26 -127.07 30.57
C ASP A 116 116.03 -125.57 30.82
N THR A 117 117.00 -124.87 31.44
CA THR A 117 116.91 -123.42 31.68
C THR A 117 116.95 -122.59 30.39
N PHE A 118 117.71 -123.02 29.37
CA PHE A 118 117.71 -122.35 28.06
C PHE A 118 116.38 -122.51 27.31
N ASN A 119 115.75 -123.69 27.39
CA ASN A 119 114.44 -123.91 26.79
C ASN A 119 113.36 -123.06 27.47
N GLN A 120 113.36 -123.01 28.81
CA GLN A 120 112.40 -122.22 29.57
C GLN A 120 112.52 -120.71 29.28
N LEU A 121 113.73 -120.17 29.16
CA LEU A 121 113.94 -118.77 28.78
C LEU A 121 113.42 -118.44 27.37
N ASN A 122 113.48 -119.39 26.42
CA ASN A 122 112.92 -119.23 25.07
C ASN A 122 111.39 -119.32 25.04
N GLU A 123 110.77 -120.05 25.97
CA GLU A 123 109.32 -120.05 26.13
C GLU A 123 108.83 -118.72 26.73
N ASP A 124 109.51 -118.22 27.77
CA ASP A 124 109.22 -116.92 28.39
C ASP A 124 109.31 -115.77 27.38
N ILE A 125 110.34 -115.74 26.52
CA ILE A 125 110.48 -114.72 25.47
C ILE A 125 109.31 -114.77 24.48
N LYS A 126 108.92 -115.95 24.00
CA LYS A 126 107.78 -116.10 23.06
C LYS A 126 106.45 -115.69 23.69
N GLN A 127 106.25 -115.98 24.97
CA GLN A 127 105.07 -115.53 25.69
C GLN A 127 105.06 -114.00 25.80
N HIS A 128 106.20 -113.39 26.15
CA HIS A 128 106.31 -111.95 26.30
C HIS A 128 106.14 -111.18 24.96
N GLU A 129 106.60 -111.75 23.83
CA GLU A 129 106.32 -111.24 22.48
C GLU A 129 104.82 -111.29 22.16
N LYS A 130 104.13 -112.38 22.54
CA LYS A 130 102.69 -112.53 22.34
C LYS A 130 101.89 -111.50 23.15
N ASP A 131 102.21 -111.35 24.44
CA ASP A 131 101.54 -110.40 25.33
C ASP A 131 101.70 -108.94 24.83
N MET A 132 102.86 -108.62 24.23
CA MET A 132 103.12 -107.30 23.62
C MET A 132 102.28 -107.02 22.37
N VAL A 133 101.90 -108.05 21.60
CA VAL A 133 100.98 -107.90 20.46
C VAL A 133 99.55 -107.69 20.94
N GLU A 134 99.10 -108.45 21.94
CA GLU A 134 97.77 -108.35 22.54
C GLU A 134 97.53 -106.94 23.13
N ILE A 135 98.50 -106.40 23.87
CA ILE A 135 98.48 -105.00 24.37
C ILE A 135 98.45 -103.96 23.23
N HIS A 136 99.07 -104.23 22.08
CA HIS A 136 99.04 -103.31 20.94
C HIS A 136 97.66 -103.28 20.27
N GLU A 137 97.00 -104.43 20.16
CA GLU A 137 95.63 -104.55 19.65
C GLU A 137 94.64 -103.83 20.59
N ASP A 138 94.73 -104.03 21.91
CA ASP A 138 93.93 -103.31 22.92
C ASP A 138 94.07 -101.77 22.80
N ILE A 139 95.29 -101.26 22.57
CA ILE A 139 95.54 -99.82 22.42
C ILE A 139 94.87 -99.28 21.15
N LEU A 140 94.85 -100.05 20.05
CA LEU A 140 94.18 -99.65 18.81
C LEU A 140 92.65 -99.63 18.97
N GLU A 141 92.07 -100.62 19.65
CA GLU A 141 90.63 -100.62 19.96
C GLU A 141 90.24 -99.42 20.85
N LEU A 142 91.02 -99.13 21.90
CA LEU A 142 90.77 -97.97 22.77
C LEU A 142 90.90 -96.63 22.04
N GLN A 143 91.84 -96.50 21.09
CA GLN A 143 91.95 -95.30 20.25
C GLN A 143 90.75 -95.13 19.31
N GLN A 144 90.23 -96.24 18.77
CA GLN A 144 89.02 -96.18 17.94
C GLN A 144 87.79 -95.80 18.76
N LEU A 145 87.60 -96.40 19.95
CA LEU A 145 86.50 -96.07 20.87
C LEU A 145 86.53 -94.60 21.31
N LEU A 146 87.72 -94.06 21.62
CA LEU A 146 87.87 -92.64 21.98
C LEU A 146 87.38 -91.73 20.84
N LYS A 147 87.78 -92.03 19.60
CA LYS A 147 87.36 -91.25 18.43
C LYS A 147 85.85 -91.34 18.18
N GLU A 148 85.25 -92.52 18.37
CA GLU A 148 83.79 -92.69 18.26
C GLU A 148 83.03 -91.87 19.31
N GLU A 149 83.55 -91.74 20.54
CA GLU A 149 82.97 -90.87 21.56
C GLU A 149 83.18 -89.37 21.27
N GLU A 150 84.35 -88.94 20.79
CA GLU A 150 84.58 -87.57 20.34
C GLU A 150 83.60 -87.16 19.22
N GLU A 151 83.36 -88.05 18.25
CA GLU A 151 82.35 -87.84 17.20
C GLU A 151 80.91 -87.84 17.74
N LYS A 152 80.60 -88.54 18.84
CA LYS A 152 79.28 -88.46 19.52
C LYS A 152 79.13 -87.13 20.26
N CYS A 153 80.15 -86.69 20.99
CA CYS A 153 80.17 -85.38 21.66
C CYS A 153 80.00 -84.24 20.66
N SER A 154 80.78 -84.21 19.57
CA SER A 154 80.68 -83.16 18.54
C SER A 154 79.29 -83.10 17.87
N ARG A 155 78.65 -84.26 17.66
CA ARG A 155 77.25 -84.34 17.20
C ARG A 155 76.27 -83.82 18.25
N ALA A 156 76.45 -84.16 19.52
CA ALA A 156 75.62 -83.67 20.61
C ALA A 156 75.71 -82.14 20.76
N ASP A 157 76.92 -81.57 20.74
CA ASP A 157 77.14 -80.12 20.77
C ASP A 157 76.47 -79.42 19.59
N SER A 158 76.60 -79.96 18.38
CA SER A 158 75.95 -79.41 17.17
C SER A 158 74.42 -79.40 17.30
N VAL A 159 73.83 -80.44 17.90
CA VAL A 159 72.39 -80.50 18.20
C VAL A 159 72.00 -79.50 19.29
N ILE A 160 72.82 -79.34 20.34
CA ILE A 160 72.59 -78.35 21.40
C ILE A 160 72.60 -76.93 20.84
N PHE A 161 73.56 -76.57 19.98
CA PHE A 161 73.60 -75.26 19.33
C PHE A 161 72.35 -75.02 18.47
N GLY A 162 71.95 -75.99 17.63
CA GLY A 162 70.72 -75.88 16.84
C GLY A 162 69.46 -75.75 17.70
N LEU A 163 69.38 -76.42 18.86
CA LEU A 163 68.25 -76.27 19.79
C LEU A 163 68.24 -74.91 20.51
N LEU A 164 69.41 -74.31 20.77
CA LEU A 164 69.52 -72.97 21.35
C LEU A 164 69.13 -71.87 20.35
N GLU A 165 69.50 -72.02 19.07
CA GLU A 165 69.09 -71.13 17.98
C GLU A 165 67.56 -71.18 17.79
N ASN A 166 66.98 -72.39 17.61
CA ASN A 166 65.53 -72.58 17.55
C ASN A 166 64.79 -72.01 18.78
N LYS A 167 65.37 -72.13 19.98
CA LYS A 167 64.79 -71.54 21.20
C LYS A 167 64.76 -70.01 21.12
N SER A 168 65.84 -69.38 20.65
CA SER A 168 65.91 -67.92 20.47
C SER A 168 64.86 -67.43 19.48
N ASP A 169 64.69 -68.14 18.35
CA ASP A 169 63.69 -67.81 17.34
C ASP A 169 62.27 -67.93 17.89
N PHE A 170 61.95 -69.02 18.62
CA PHE A 170 60.65 -69.15 19.27
C PHE A 170 60.40 -68.10 20.37
N GLU A 171 61.41 -67.68 21.12
CA GLU A 171 61.28 -66.58 22.09
C GLU A 171 60.97 -65.25 21.38
N SER A 172 61.58 -64.99 20.21
CA SER A 172 61.25 -63.84 19.36
C SER A 172 59.83 -63.90 18.79
N ASP A 173 59.42 -65.05 18.23
CA ASP A 173 58.06 -65.25 17.69
C ASP A 173 56.98 -65.06 18.77
N ILE A 174 57.21 -65.59 19.98
CA ILE A 174 56.31 -65.40 21.13
C ILE A 174 56.20 -63.92 21.50
N GLN A 175 57.32 -63.18 21.50
CA GLN A 175 57.34 -61.74 21.76
C GLN A 175 56.55 -60.96 20.69
N GLU A 176 56.69 -61.33 19.41
CA GLU A 176 55.97 -60.68 18.32
C GLU A 176 54.46 -60.99 18.35
N LEU A 177 54.08 -62.24 18.65
CA LEU A 177 52.68 -62.61 18.87
C LEU A 177 52.06 -61.88 20.06
N ALA A 178 52.79 -61.76 21.18
CA ALA A 178 52.31 -61.03 22.36
C ALA A 178 52.03 -59.55 22.04
N ASN A 179 52.90 -58.91 21.25
CA ASN A 179 52.68 -57.55 20.78
C ASN A 179 51.44 -57.46 19.85
N LYS A 180 51.32 -58.35 18.86
CA LYS A 180 50.14 -58.42 17.96
C LYS A 180 48.83 -58.63 18.72
N VAL A 181 48.83 -59.39 19.82
CA VAL A 181 47.66 -59.59 20.69
C VAL A 181 47.31 -58.32 21.47
N ASN A 182 48.31 -57.59 21.99
CA ASN A 182 48.08 -56.30 22.65
C ASN A 182 47.50 -55.25 21.67
N ASP A 183 48.08 -55.14 20.46
CA ASP A 183 47.60 -54.23 19.42
C ASP A 183 46.15 -54.56 19.02
N ALA A 184 45.81 -55.85 18.88
CA ALA A 184 44.46 -56.30 18.60
C ALA A 184 43.46 -56.00 19.74
N ALA A 185 43.90 -56.11 21.00
CA ALA A 185 43.09 -55.75 22.16
C ALA A 185 42.82 -54.24 22.24
N GLU A 186 43.81 -53.40 21.91
CA GLU A 186 43.65 -51.95 21.83
C GLU A 186 42.74 -51.53 20.66
N LEU A 187 42.86 -52.19 19.50
CA LEU A 187 41.91 -52.07 18.39
C LEU A 187 40.47 -52.42 18.81
N MET A 188 40.24 -53.54 19.50
CA MET A 188 38.91 -53.88 20.02
C MET A 188 38.35 -52.82 20.98
N LYS A 189 39.20 -52.27 21.86
CA LYS A 189 38.82 -51.18 22.78
C LYS A 189 38.39 -49.93 22.01
N ASN A 190 39.13 -49.56 20.96
CA ASN A 190 38.81 -48.42 20.10
C ASN A 190 37.51 -48.65 19.29
N ILE A 191 37.31 -49.86 18.75
CA ILE A 191 36.05 -50.24 18.09
C ILE A 191 34.87 -50.11 19.05
N LYS A 192 34.98 -50.65 20.27
CA LYS A 192 33.91 -50.59 21.28
C LYS A 192 33.58 -49.15 21.71
N ASN A 193 34.60 -48.31 21.89
CA ASN A 193 34.39 -46.88 22.17
C ASN A 193 33.68 -46.17 21.01
N THR A 194 34.10 -46.45 19.77
CA THR A 194 33.48 -45.87 18.56
C THR A 194 32.03 -46.33 18.41
N GLN A 195 31.74 -47.60 18.67
CA GLN A 195 30.39 -48.16 18.61
C GLN A 195 29.46 -47.52 19.66
N ASN A 196 29.92 -47.37 20.90
CA ASN A 196 29.18 -46.66 21.95
C ASN A 196 28.91 -45.19 21.58
N ALA A 197 29.88 -44.49 20.98
CA ALA A 197 29.70 -43.12 20.53
C ALA A 197 28.63 -43.04 19.43
N LEU A 198 28.68 -43.94 18.44
CA LEU A 198 27.73 -44.00 17.32
C LEU A 198 26.30 -44.30 17.80
N GLU A 199 26.15 -45.18 18.80
CA GLU A 199 24.85 -45.50 19.40
C GLU A 199 24.26 -44.31 20.17
N ASN A 200 25.09 -43.48 20.81
CA ASN A 200 24.64 -42.25 21.45
C ASN A 200 24.23 -41.19 20.41
N THR A 201 25.02 -40.99 19.35
CA THR A 201 24.66 -40.03 18.27
C THR A 201 23.37 -40.45 17.57
N GLU A 202 23.11 -41.74 17.40
CA GLU A 202 21.83 -42.23 16.84
C GLU A 202 20.65 -41.97 17.79
N LYS A 203 20.83 -42.11 19.11
CA LYS A 203 19.80 -41.72 20.10
C LYS A 203 19.50 -40.22 20.06
N GLU A 204 20.54 -39.38 19.99
CA GLU A 204 20.40 -37.93 19.82
C GLU A 204 19.66 -37.58 18.52
N ARG A 205 20.00 -38.24 17.40
CA ARG A 205 19.32 -38.06 16.11
C ARG A 205 17.83 -38.41 16.18
N GLN A 206 17.48 -39.51 16.85
CA GLN A 206 16.09 -39.93 17.05
C GLN A 206 15.31 -38.97 17.96
N GLN A 207 15.95 -38.47 19.03
CA GLN A 207 15.40 -37.44 19.92
C GLN A 207 15.05 -36.17 19.14
N VAL A 208 16.03 -35.60 18.41
CA VAL A 208 15.84 -34.40 17.58
C VAL A 208 14.75 -34.62 16.52
N PHE A 209 14.76 -35.76 15.83
CA PHE A 209 13.75 -36.07 14.82
C PHE A 209 12.33 -36.13 15.40
N LYS A 210 12.17 -36.66 16.61
CA LYS A 210 10.88 -36.68 17.32
C LYS A 210 10.44 -35.26 17.68
N GLU A 211 11.32 -34.48 18.32
CA GLU A 211 11.05 -33.08 18.70
C GLU A 211 10.65 -32.24 17.48
N THR A 212 11.37 -32.37 16.35
CA THR A 212 11.04 -31.66 15.11
C THR A 212 9.66 -32.03 14.57
N ASN A 213 9.26 -33.30 14.62
CA ASN A 213 7.93 -33.73 14.19
C ASN A 213 6.81 -33.20 15.10
N ASP A 214 7.02 -33.21 16.43
CA ASP A 214 6.09 -32.66 17.41
C ASP A 214 5.94 -31.12 17.26
N GLU A 215 6.98 -30.44 16.79
CA GLU A 215 6.96 -29.00 16.49
C GLU A 215 6.26 -28.71 15.15
N ILE A 216 6.53 -29.49 14.10
CA ILE A 216 5.80 -29.42 12.82
C ILE A 216 4.29 -29.67 13.03
N ALA A 217 3.92 -30.60 13.91
CA ALA A 217 2.53 -30.87 14.25
C ALA A 217 1.87 -29.65 14.92
N ARG A 218 2.56 -29.01 15.88
CA ARG A 218 2.10 -27.76 16.51
C ARG A 218 1.93 -26.63 15.52
N PHE A 219 2.93 -26.38 14.66
CA PHE A 219 2.85 -25.34 13.63
C PHE A 219 1.70 -25.55 12.64
N ARG A 220 1.40 -26.80 12.25
CA ARG A 220 0.24 -27.12 11.40
C ARG A 220 -1.08 -26.78 12.09
N ASP A 221 -1.21 -27.08 13.37
CA ASP A 221 -2.43 -26.81 14.13
C ASP A 221 -2.64 -25.31 14.40
N GLU A 222 -1.58 -24.57 14.71
CA GLU A 222 -1.60 -23.11 14.80
C GLU A 222 -1.97 -22.45 13.46
N ASN A 223 -1.37 -22.91 12.36
CA ASN A 223 -1.67 -22.37 11.03
C ASN A 223 -3.13 -22.65 10.61
N ASN A 224 -3.69 -23.81 10.97
CA ASN A 224 -5.11 -24.11 10.78
C ASN A 224 -6.01 -23.16 11.59
N LYS A 225 -5.66 -22.87 12.86
CA LYS A 225 -6.39 -21.92 13.71
C LYS A 225 -6.34 -20.50 13.14
N LEU A 226 -5.17 -20.03 12.71
CA LEU A 226 -5.01 -18.73 12.05
C LEU A 226 -5.79 -18.65 10.74
N THR A 227 -5.76 -19.70 9.90
CA THR A 227 -6.52 -19.78 8.65
C THR A 227 -8.03 -19.68 8.89
N ASN A 228 -8.54 -20.33 9.93
CA ASN A 228 -9.96 -20.25 10.29
C ASN A 228 -10.34 -18.87 10.83
N SER A 229 -9.48 -18.26 11.67
CA SER A 229 -9.69 -16.90 12.18
C SER A 229 -9.66 -15.85 11.05
N ALA A 230 -8.77 -16.01 10.06
CA ALA A 230 -8.73 -15.16 8.88
C ALA A 230 -10.03 -15.21 8.07
N LYS A 231 -10.55 -16.43 7.78
CA LYS A 231 -11.85 -16.61 7.11
C LYS A 231 -13.00 -15.94 7.87
N GLN A 232 -13.02 -16.09 9.19
CA GLN A 232 -14.04 -15.48 10.05
C GLN A 232 -13.99 -13.94 9.94
N CYS A 233 -12.79 -13.36 9.92
CA CYS A 233 -12.59 -11.92 9.75
C CYS A 233 -12.94 -11.42 8.32
N GLU A 234 -12.77 -12.25 7.29
CA GLU A 234 -13.24 -11.96 5.92
C GLU A 234 -14.78 -11.95 5.84
N GLU A 235 -15.46 -12.90 6.50
CA GLU A 235 -16.92 -12.95 6.57
C GLU A 235 -17.50 -11.76 7.34
N GLU A 236 -16.90 -11.39 8.48
CA GLU A 236 -17.27 -10.18 9.23
C GLU A 236 -17.07 -8.89 8.39
N ASN A 237 -15.93 -8.77 7.69
CA ASN A 237 -15.68 -7.65 6.78
C ASN A 237 -16.72 -7.57 5.66
N LYS A 238 -17.15 -8.71 5.12
CA LYS A 238 -18.21 -8.76 4.09
C LYS A 238 -19.54 -8.27 4.66
N ALA A 239 -19.94 -8.75 5.84
CA ALA A 239 -21.17 -8.31 6.51
C ALA A 239 -21.15 -6.81 6.85
N LEU A 240 -20.00 -6.27 7.27
CA LEU A 240 -19.81 -4.83 7.49
C LEU A 240 -19.94 -4.01 6.21
N ARG A 241 -19.36 -4.46 5.08
CA ARG A 241 -19.52 -3.80 3.77
C ARG A 241 -20.98 -3.77 3.31
N GLU A 242 -21.69 -4.89 3.43
CA GLU A 242 -23.12 -4.97 3.10
C GLU A 242 -23.98 -4.07 3.99
N THR A 243 -23.61 -3.91 5.26
CA THR A 243 -24.27 -2.99 6.20
C THR A 243 -24.01 -1.52 5.84
N ILE A 244 -22.77 -1.17 5.50
CA ILE A 244 -22.39 0.17 5.02
C ILE A 244 -23.18 0.55 3.75
N ASP A 245 -23.32 -0.37 2.79
CA ASP A 245 -24.05 -0.09 1.56
C ASP A 245 -25.57 -0.01 1.74
N LYS A 246 -26.15 -0.70 2.73
CA LYS A 246 -27.54 -0.47 3.18
C LYS A 246 -27.70 0.94 3.77
N LEU A 247 -26.88 1.30 4.76
CA LEU A 247 -26.92 2.62 5.41
C LEU A 247 -26.69 3.78 4.43
N ARG A 248 -25.81 3.60 3.42
CA ARG A 248 -25.61 4.58 2.34
C ARG A 248 -26.87 4.80 1.51
N LYS A 249 -27.58 3.73 1.14
CA LYS A 249 -28.85 3.82 0.41
C LYS A 249 -29.95 4.46 1.24
N GLU A 250 -30.03 4.12 2.53
CA GLU A 250 -30.97 4.74 3.47
C GLU A 250 -30.72 6.25 3.62
N LEU A 251 -29.47 6.66 3.87
CA LEU A 251 -29.08 8.07 3.95
C LEU A 251 -29.36 8.84 2.63
N GLN A 252 -29.16 8.20 1.47
CA GLN A 252 -29.47 8.80 0.18
C GLN A 252 -30.99 8.98 0.00
N ASN A 253 -31.80 8.01 0.43
CA ASN A 253 -33.25 8.10 0.42
C ASN A 253 -33.77 9.17 1.39
N GLU A 254 -33.18 9.30 2.58
CA GLU A 254 -33.53 10.37 3.53
C GLU A 254 -33.18 11.76 2.99
N LYS A 255 -31.99 11.95 2.42
CA LYS A 255 -31.63 13.21 1.75
C LYS A 255 -32.58 13.57 0.60
N GLN A 256 -33.06 12.58 -0.16
CA GLN A 256 -34.08 12.81 -1.19
C GLN A 256 -35.44 13.24 -0.58
N LYS A 257 -35.88 12.58 0.50
CA LYS A 257 -37.11 12.97 1.23
C LYS A 257 -36.99 14.39 1.82
N GLU A 258 -35.85 14.71 2.45
CA GLU A 258 -35.58 16.05 3.00
C GLU A 258 -35.64 17.11 1.89
N LEU A 259 -34.95 16.90 0.76
CA LEU A 259 -35.02 17.79 -0.40
C LEU A 259 -36.44 17.95 -0.96
N GLN A 260 -37.25 16.88 -0.99
CA GLN A 260 -38.65 16.97 -1.39
C GLN A 260 -39.49 17.81 -0.41
N LEU A 261 -39.33 17.60 0.90
CA LEU A 261 -39.99 18.38 1.95
C LEU A 261 -39.59 19.86 1.89
N LEU A 262 -38.30 20.15 1.66
CA LEU A 262 -37.76 21.50 1.59
C LEU A 262 -38.25 22.24 0.33
N ARG A 263 -38.31 21.56 -0.83
CA ARG A 263 -38.98 22.06 -2.04
C ARG A 263 -40.46 22.34 -1.80
N ARG A 264 -41.17 21.44 -1.11
CA ARG A 264 -42.60 21.61 -0.81
C ARG A 264 -42.84 22.77 0.15
N LYS A 265 -41.98 22.97 1.16
CA LYS A 265 -42.00 24.12 2.07
C LYS A 265 -41.81 25.43 1.30
N LEU A 266 -40.83 25.50 0.40
CA LEU A 266 -40.57 26.69 -0.42
C LEU A 266 -41.77 27.03 -1.33
N GLN A 267 -42.36 26.02 -1.96
CA GLN A 267 -43.58 26.18 -2.77
C GLN A 267 -44.73 26.75 -1.94
N LEU A 268 -44.99 26.19 -0.75
CA LEU A 268 -46.05 26.64 0.15
C LEU A 268 -45.80 28.07 0.68
N GLN A 269 -44.53 28.47 0.88
CA GLN A 269 -44.19 29.86 1.22
C GLN A 269 -44.54 30.81 0.07
N GLY A 270 -44.18 30.48 -1.18
CA GLY A 270 -44.55 31.28 -2.35
C GLY A 270 -46.06 31.35 -2.59
N GLU A 271 -46.80 30.26 -2.36
CA GLU A 271 -48.27 30.26 -2.38
C GLU A 271 -48.88 31.12 -1.27
N LEU A 272 -48.29 31.13 -0.06
CA LEU A 272 -48.71 31.96 1.06
C LEU A 272 -48.47 33.46 0.78
N GLU A 273 -47.31 33.82 0.23
CA GLU A 273 -46.97 35.21 -0.12
C GLU A 273 -47.90 35.74 -1.22
N ARG A 274 -48.17 34.95 -2.26
CA ARG A 274 -49.19 35.30 -3.28
C ARG A 274 -50.57 35.51 -2.66
N LYS A 275 -50.99 34.66 -1.72
CA LYS A 275 -52.28 34.83 -1.01
C LYS A 275 -52.30 36.06 -0.11
N LYS A 276 -51.17 36.43 0.53
CA LYS A 276 -51.05 37.69 1.29
C LYS A 276 -51.19 38.89 0.36
N ALA A 277 -50.46 38.93 -0.76
CA ALA A 277 -50.54 40.00 -1.74
C ALA A 277 -51.96 40.15 -2.32
N LEU A 278 -52.61 39.05 -2.69
CA LEU A 278 -54.02 39.04 -3.11
C LEU A 278 -54.95 39.61 -2.03
N LYS A 279 -54.74 39.30 -0.76
CA LYS A 279 -55.54 39.86 0.34
C LYS A 279 -55.30 41.36 0.52
N THR A 280 -54.06 41.84 0.36
CA THR A 280 -53.75 43.28 0.38
C THR A 280 -54.46 44.00 -0.77
N LEU A 281 -54.33 43.50 -2.01
CA LEU A 281 -55.03 44.05 -3.18
C LEU A 281 -56.56 44.08 -2.99
N GLN A 282 -57.15 43.06 -2.35
CA GLN A 282 -58.59 43.05 -2.02
C GLN A 282 -59.00 44.04 -0.91
N ILE A 283 -58.06 44.52 -0.09
CA ILE A 283 -58.30 45.58 0.89
C ILE A 283 -58.19 46.93 0.17
N GLU A 284 -57.13 47.14 -0.61
CA GLU A 284 -56.92 48.33 -1.44
C GLU A 284 -58.07 48.55 -2.43
N GLU A 285 -58.56 47.50 -3.09
CA GLU A 285 -59.74 47.55 -3.97
C GLU A 285 -61.00 47.99 -3.21
N LYS A 286 -61.21 47.51 -1.98
CA LYS A 286 -62.35 47.91 -1.15
C LYS A 286 -62.24 49.36 -0.70
N GLU A 287 -61.07 49.81 -0.28
CA GLU A 287 -60.81 51.21 0.11
C GLU A 287 -60.97 52.14 -1.09
N PHE A 288 -60.45 51.76 -2.26
CA PHE A 288 -60.62 52.48 -3.53
C PHE A 288 -62.11 52.60 -3.91
N LEU A 289 -62.86 51.50 -3.85
CA LEU A 289 -64.31 51.50 -4.10
C LEU A 289 -65.08 52.34 -3.07
N LEU A 290 -64.64 52.39 -1.82
CA LEU A 290 -65.25 53.23 -0.79
C LEU A 290 -65.03 54.72 -1.09
N ASN A 291 -63.78 55.11 -1.37
CA ASN A 291 -63.40 56.47 -1.74
C ASN A 291 -64.15 56.94 -3.00
N TYR A 292 -64.22 56.11 -4.05
CA TYR A 292 -64.99 56.46 -5.26
C TYR A 292 -66.50 56.52 -5.02
N ARG A 293 -67.04 55.77 -4.05
CA ARG A 293 -68.44 55.88 -3.63
C ARG A 293 -68.70 57.19 -2.90
N GLU A 294 -67.81 57.61 -2.01
CA GLU A 294 -67.89 58.90 -1.31
C GLU A 294 -67.77 60.08 -2.27
N ILE A 295 -66.84 60.02 -3.24
CA ILE A 295 -66.73 60.98 -4.34
C ILE A 295 -68.01 61.00 -5.18
N GLY A 296 -68.57 59.82 -5.51
CA GLY A 296 -69.82 59.70 -6.26
C GLY A 296 -71.02 60.28 -5.51
N ASP A 297 -71.14 60.03 -4.21
CA ASP A 297 -72.20 60.59 -3.35
C ASP A 297 -72.01 62.09 -3.11
N TYR A 298 -70.77 62.59 -3.06
CA TYR A 298 -70.47 64.02 -3.08
C TYR A 298 -70.97 64.68 -4.37
N TYR A 299 -70.53 64.21 -5.54
CA TYR A 299 -70.99 64.76 -6.83
C TYR A 299 -72.51 64.64 -6.99
N LYS A 300 -73.14 63.56 -6.52
CA LYS A 300 -74.59 63.38 -6.53
C LYS A 300 -75.32 64.38 -5.63
N LYS A 301 -74.76 64.76 -4.48
CA LYS A 301 -75.26 65.86 -3.64
C LYS A 301 -75.09 67.20 -4.35
N SER A 302 -73.90 67.49 -4.89
CA SER A 302 -73.62 68.75 -5.61
C SER A 302 -74.53 68.93 -6.84
N ILE A 303 -74.74 67.88 -7.65
CA ILE A 303 -75.71 67.89 -8.77
C ILE A 303 -77.14 68.16 -8.27
N LYS A 304 -77.52 67.66 -7.08
CA LYS A 304 -78.85 67.94 -6.50
C LYS A 304 -78.99 69.40 -6.06
N VAL A 305 -77.93 70.00 -5.51
CA VAL A 305 -77.88 71.43 -5.15
C VAL A 305 -77.96 72.29 -6.42
N LEU A 306 -77.08 72.06 -7.40
CA LEU A 306 -77.07 72.77 -8.69
C LEU A 306 -78.42 72.68 -9.42
N LYS A 307 -79.08 71.51 -9.42
CA LYS A 307 -80.44 71.37 -9.99
C LYS A 307 -81.48 72.23 -9.27
N GLN A 308 -81.35 72.42 -7.96
CA GLN A 308 -82.25 73.28 -7.19
C GLN A 308 -81.95 74.77 -7.44
N GLU A 309 -80.68 75.14 -7.56
CA GLU A 309 -80.25 76.51 -7.89
C GLU A 309 -80.68 76.92 -9.31
N ILE A 310 -80.46 76.06 -10.31
CA ILE A 310 -80.96 76.25 -11.68
C ILE A 310 -82.49 76.41 -11.66
N LYS A 311 -83.22 75.59 -10.91
CA LYS A 311 -84.69 75.69 -10.79
C LYS A 311 -85.13 77.00 -10.13
N ASN A 312 -84.42 77.45 -9.08
CA ASN A 312 -84.71 78.73 -8.42
C ASN A 312 -84.44 79.91 -9.37
N THR A 313 -83.33 79.87 -10.10
CA THR A 313 -82.94 80.89 -11.10
C THR A 313 -83.94 80.94 -12.26
N LEU A 314 -84.38 79.78 -12.75
CA LEU A 314 -85.41 79.67 -13.79
C LEU A 314 -86.75 80.27 -13.32
N ASN A 315 -87.18 80.00 -12.08
CA ASN A 315 -88.34 80.66 -11.49
C ASN A 315 -88.21 82.19 -11.40
N ILE A 316 -87.00 82.71 -11.13
CA ILE A 316 -86.75 84.17 -11.11
C ILE A 316 -86.94 84.76 -12.52
N TYR A 317 -86.33 84.15 -13.54
CA TYR A 317 -86.50 84.58 -14.93
C TYR A 317 -87.94 84.42 -15.44
N GLU A 318 -88.67 83.36 -15.08
CA GLU A 318 -90.09 83.22 -15.42
C GLU A 318 -90.95 84.33 -14.80
N ASN A 319 -90.66 84.71 -13.55
CA ASN A 319 -91.37 85.80 -12.87
C ASN A 319 -91.04 87.16 -13.49
N GLN A 320 -89.79 87.41 -13.91
CA GLN A 320 -89.42 88.60 -14.68
C GLN A 320 -90.14 88.63 -16.03
N ARG A 321 -90.15 87.51 -16.77
CA ARG A 321 -90.85 87.40 -18.06
C ARG A 321 -92.36 87.65 -17.92
N LYS A 322 -93.00 87.18 -16.85
CA LYS A 322 -94.41 87.47 -16.56
C LYS A 322 -94.66 88.96 -16.32
N LYS A 323 -93.79 89.64 -15.54
CA LYS A 323 -93.88 91.10 -15.33
C LYS A 323 -93.76 91.87 -16.65
N LEU A 324 -92.75 91.55 -17.47
CA LEU A 324 -92.54 92.19 -18.77
C LEU A 324 -93.72 91.93 -19.72
N SER A 325 -94.24 90.70 -19.77
CA SER A 325 -95.42 90.35 -20.58
C SER A 325 -96.66 91.15 -20.17
N GLN A 326 -96.84 91.43 -18.88
CA GLN A 326 -97.96 92.22 -18.39
C GLN A 326 -97.76 93.73 -18.63
N GLN A 327 -96.52 94.20 -18.69
CA GLN A 327 -96.21 95.58 -19.12
C GLN A 327 -96.48 95.77 -20.63
N ASP A 328 -96.07 94.82 -21.49
CA ASP A 328 -96.38 94.80 -22.92
C ASP A 328 -97.90 94.78 -23.20
N GLU A 329 -98.66 93.97 -22.44
CA GLU A 329 -100.12 93.92 -22.56
C GLU A 329 -100.79 95.24 -22.13
N ASN A 330 -100.30 95.89 -21.07
CA ASN A 330 -100.77 97.23 -20.68
C ASN A 330 -100.48 98.30 -21.74
N ILE A 331 -99.28 98.28 -22.34
CA ILE A 331 -98.89 99.24 -23.40
C ILE A 331 -99.81 99.09 -24.62
N LYS A 332 -100.13 97.85 -25.02
CA LYS A 332 -101.07 97.58 -26.13
C LYS A 332 -102.46 98.12 -25.85
N VAL A 333 -102.99 97.93 -24.64
CA VAL A 333 -104.28 98.50 -24.24
C VAL A 333 -104.27 100.03 -24.34
N SER A 334 -103.20 100.70 -23.87
CA SER A 334 -103.08 102.16 -24.00
C SER A 334 -102.98 102.62 -25.45
N ILE A 335 -102.29 101.89 -26.33
CA ILE A 335 -102.24 102.18 -27.77
C ILE A 335 -103.63 102.05 -28.41
N ASP A 336 -104.40 101.01 -28.08
CA ASP A 336 -105.77 100.84 -28.58
C ASP A 336 -106.73 101.94 -28.09
N GLU A 337 -106.58 102.40 -26.83
CA GLU A 337 -107.34 103.52 -26.28
C GLU A 337 -107.02 104.86 -26.99
N LEU A 338 -105.75 105.09 -27.36
CA LEU A 338 -105.32 106.26 -28.13
C LEU A 338 -105.81 106.19 -29.59
N HIS A 339 -105.71 105.04 -30.26
CA HIS A 339 -106.29 104.85 -31.59
C HIS A 339 -107.81 105.12 -31.61
N SER A 340 -108.53 104.68 -30.57
CA SER A 340 -109.96 104.98 -30.40
C SER A 340 -110.22 106.48 -30.25
N HIS A 341 -109.40 107.21 -29.48
CA HIS A 341 -109.47 108.67 -29.38
C HIS A 341 -109.22 109.37 -30.72
N ILE A 342 -108.19 108.96 -31.47
CA ILE A 342 -107.89 109.49 -32.80
C ILE A 342 -109.08 109.29 -33.74
N ALA A 343 -109.71 108.11 -33.74
CA ALA A 343 -110.90 107.86 -34.57
C ALA A 343 -112.08 108.78 -34.21
N VAL A 344 -112.33 109.03 -32.92
CA VAL A 344 -113.38 109.95 -32.44
C VAL A 344 -113.07 111.40 -32.82
N VAL A 345 -111.82 111.86 -32.69
CA VAL A 345 -111.40 113.22 -33.06
C VAL A 345 -111.46 113.41 -34.58
N SER A 346 -110.97 112.45 -35.36
CA SER A 346 -111.01 112.48 -36.82
C SER A 346 -112.45 112.59 -37.36
N ASN A 347 -113.40 111.83 -36.78
CA ASN A 347 -114.82 111.95 -37.13
C ASN A 347 -115.40 113.33 -36.79
N LYS A 348 -115.03 113.93 -35.64
CA LYS A 348 -115.41 115.32 -35.31
C LYS A 348 -114.85 116.34 -36.30
N ILE A 349 -113.62 116.15 -36.79
CA ILE A 349 -113.01 117.00 -37.83
C ILE A 349 -113.82 116.88 -39.12
N SER A 350 -114.13 115.67 -39.61
CA SER A 350 -114.94 115.48 -40.82
C SER A 350 -116.33 116.13 -40.73
N ILE A 351 -116.98 116.08 -39.56
CA ILE A 351 -118.25 116.77 -39.32
C ILE A 351 -118.08 118.30 -39.41
N GLN A 352 -117.00 118.87 -38.87
CA GLN A 352 -116.76 120.31 -38.98
C GLN A 352 -116.36 120.75 -40.39
N GLU A 353 -115.59 119.95 -41.12
CA GLU A 353 -115.26 120.22 -42.52
C GLU A 353 -116.51 120.24 -43.41
N ALA A 354 -117.48 119.35 -43.17
CA ALA A 354 -118.78 119.39 -43.85
C ALA A 354 -119.58 120.67 -43.53
N ILE A 355 -119.64 121.09 -42.25
CA ILE A 355 -120.31 122.33 -41.84
C ILE A 355 -119.65 123.57 -42.47
N ILE A 356 -118.32 123.59 -42.58
CA ILE A 356 -117.58 124.66 -43.25
C ILE A 356 -117.93 124.72 -44.75
N GLY A 357 -118.08 123.56 -45.42
CA GLY A 357 -118.56 123.47 -46.79
C GLY A 357 -119.95 124.09 -46.97
N ASP A 358 -120.94 123.63 -46.20
CA ASP A 358 -122.32 124.13 -46.24
C ASP A 358 -122.41 125.64 -45.99
N LEU A 359 -121.61 126.18 -45.05
CA LEU A 359 -121.56 127.61 -44.76
C LEU A 359 -120.88 128.40 -45.90
N SER A 360 -119.82 127.86 -46.50
CA SER A 360 -119.12 128.48 -47.64
C SER A 360 -120.05 128.63 -48.86
N ASP A 361 -120.80 127.57 -49.19
CA ASP A 361 -121.75 127.57 -50.32
C ASP A 361 -122.90 128.55 -50.10
N ASN A 362 -123.46 128.59 -48.88
CA ASN A 362 -124.47 129.59 -48.50
C ASN A 362 -123.93 131.03 -48.61
N ASN A 363 -122.68 131.26 -48.22
CA ASN A 363 -122.06 132.57 -48.28
C ASN A 363 -121.88 133.05 -49.73
N GLY A 364 -121.42 132.18 -50.64
CA GLY A 364 -121.34 132.48 -52.08
C GLY A 364 -122.71 132.79 -52.71
N LEU A 365 -123.76 132.12 -52.24
CA LEU A 365 -125.14 132.31 -52.71
C LEU A 365 -125.73 133.65 -52.19
N LEU A 366 -125.35 134.08 -50.99
CA LEU A 366 -125.69 135.41 -50.45
C LEU A 366 -124.91 136.53 -51.15
N GLN A 367 -123.61 136.36 -51.36
CA GLN A 367 -122.76 137.29 -52.12
C GLN A 367 -123.36 137.57 -53.51
N SER A 368 -123.74 136.51 -54.22
CA SER A 368 -124.40 136.57 -55.54
C SER A 368 -125.73 137.36 -55.52
N LYS A 369 -126.49 137.30 -54.42
CA LYS A 369 -127.73 138.09 -54.25
C LYS A 369 -127.44 139.56 -53.95
N ILE A 370 -126.42 139.85 -53.12
CA ILE A 370 -126.01 141.22 -52.80
C ILE A 370 -125.55 141.95 -54.06
N ASP A 371 -124.77 141.31 -54.93
CA ASP A 371 -124.34 141.86 -56.21
C ASP A 371 -125.55 142.14 -57.13
N LEU A 372 -126.49 141.19 -57.24
CA LEU A 372 -127.70 141.34 -58.05
C LEU A 372 -128.58 142.53 -57.60
N TYR A 373 -128.74 142.71 -56.29
CA TYR A 373 -129.54 143.82 -55.74
C TYR A 373 -128.82 145.17 -55.84
N SER A 374 -127.51 145.20 -55.64
CA SER A 374 -126.70 146.41 -55.81
C SER A 374 -126.81 146.94 -57.25
N LYS A 375 -126.72 146.04 -58.23
CA LYS A 375 -126.83 146.36 -59.66
C LYS A 375 -128.21 146.93 -60.05
N LYS A 376 -129.29 146.38 -59.48
CA LYS A 376 -130.66 146.92 -59.64
C LYS A 376 -130.85 148.30 -59.00
N LEU A 377 -130.13 148.58 -57.91
CA LEU A 377 -130.19 149.88 -57.24
C LEU A 377 -129.60 150.98 -58.14
N GLU A 378 -128.47 150.71 -58.80
CA GLU A 378 -127.82 151.64 -59.74
C GLU A 378 -128.70 151.96 -60.95
N GLU A 379 -129.39 150.96 -61.53
CA GLU A 379 -130.28 151.15 -62.68
C GLU A 379 -131.49 152.06 -62.39
N THR A 380 -131.89 152.22 -61.12
CA THR A 380 -133.14 152.91 -60.74
C THR A 380 -132.95 154.42 -60.51
N ILE A 381 -131.72 154.94 -60.45
CA ILE A 381 -131.42 156.32 -59.99
C ILE A 381 -131.39 157.35 -61.14
N SER A 382 -131.87 156.99 -62.34
CA SER A 382 -132.00 157.91 -63.49
C SER A 382 -133.46 158.17 -63.88
N TYR A 383 -133.87 159.44 -63.78
CA TYR A 383 -135.14 160.05 -64.22
C TYR A 383 -136.41 159.93 -63.34
N ASN A 384 -136.47 160.92 -62.43
CA ASN A 384 -137.59 161.87 -62.25
C ASN A 384 -138.69 161.58 -61.20
N LYS A 385 -139.18 162.71 -60.66
CA LYS A 385 -139.98 162.90 -59.44
C LYS A 385 -141.25 162.04 -59.37
N ASP A 386 -141.32 161.17 -58.36
CA ASP A 386 -142.59 160.66 -57.83
C ASP A 386 -142.46 160.30 -56.33
N GLU A 387 -143.52 160.51 -55.56
CA GLU A 387 -143.50 160.39 -54.08
C GLU A 387 -143.39 158.91 -53.62
N SER A 388 -143.77 157.99 -54.50
CA SER A 388 -143.67 156.52 -54.34
C SER A 388 -142.24 155.99 -54.23
N LEU A 389 -141.24 156.71 -54.74
CA LEU A 389 -139.84 156.25 -54.77
C LEU A 389 -139.21 156.19 -53.37
N HIS A 390 -139.65 157.06 -52.45
CA HIS A 390 -139.04 157.20 -51.13
C HIS A 390 -139.35 155.99 -50.22
N GLU A 391 -140.56 155.44 -50.33
CA GLU A 391 -140.97 154.24 -49.58
C GLU A 391 -140.28 152.98 -50.13
N TYR A 392 -140.08 152.88 -51.45
CA TYR A 392 -139.33 151.79 -52.07
C TYR A 392 -137.85 151.80 -51.67
N LEU A 393 -137.19 152.97 -51.70
CA LEU A 393 -135.79 153.11 -51.27
C LEU A 393 -135.59 152.74 -49.80
N ASN A 394 -136.51 153.11 -48.90
CA ASN A 394 -136.45 152.71 -47.49
C ASN A 394 -136.62 151.19 -47.31
N GLN A 395 -137.54 150.54 -48.03
CA GLN A 395 -137.66 149.08 -47.99
C GLN A 395 -136.40 148.37 -48.51
N LEU A 396 -135.74 148.91 -49.55
CA LEU A 396 -134.53 148.31 -50.12
C LEU A 396 -133.30 148.51 -49.23
N SER A 397 -133.14 149.70 -48.64
CA SER A 397 -132.14 149.98 -47.59
C SER A 397 -132.27 149.00 -46.41
N THR A 398 -133.49 148.82 -45.90
CA THR A 398 -133.75 147.94 -44.75
C THR A 398 -133.43 146.47 -45.06
N LYS A 399 -133.72 146.01 -46.29
CA LYS A 399 -133.35 144.67 -46.79
C LYS A 399 -131.85 144.49 -47.00
N LEU A 400 -131.14 145.51 -47.49
CA LEU A 400 -129.69 145.49 -47.63
C LEU A 400 -128.99 145.43 -46.27
N LEU A 401 -129.48 146.20 -45.28
CA LEU A 401 -129.00 146.12 -43.90
C LEU A 401 -129.21 144.73 -43.28
N THR A 402 -130.41 144.15 -43.40
CA THR A 402 -130.65 142.78 -42.87
C THR A 402 -129.81 141.71 -43.56
N LEU A 403 -129.53 141.85 -44.87
CA LEU A 403 -128.62 140.95 -45.59
C LEU A 403 -127.16 141.13 -45.19
N ALA A 404 -126.71 142.37 -44.94
CA ALA A 404 -125.36 142.65 -44.46
C ALA A 404 -125.13 142.12 -43.04
N ASP A 405 -126.11 142.28 -42.13
CA ASP A 405 -126.07 141.71 -40.78
C ASP A 405 -126.03 140.17 -40.83
N LEU A 406 -126.82 139.53 -41.70
CA LEU A 406 -126.77 138.08 -41.94
C LEU A 406 -125.41 137.62 -42.47
N PHE A 407 -124.82 138.35 -43.42
CA PHE A 407 -123.50 138.05 -43.98
C PHE A 407 -122.39 138.17 -42.93
N LEU A 408 -122.42 139.21 -42.08
CA LEU A 408 -121.50 139.38 -40.96
C LEU A 408 -121.63 138.24 -39.95
N LEU A 409 -122.87 137.84 -39.61
CA LEU A 409 -123.13 136.79 -38.64
C LEU A 409 -122.68 135.40 -39.16
N GLN A 410 -122.89 135.10 -40.44
CA GLN A 410 -122.36 133.89 -41.09
C GLN A 410 -120.83 133.92 -41.21
N SER A 411 -120.23 135.05 -41.58
CA SER A 411 -118.77 135.20 -41.64
C SER A 411 -118.10 135.00 -40.27
N TYR A 412 -118.76 135.45 -39.20
CA TYR A 412 -118.31 135.21 -37.82
C TYR A 412 -118.44 133.74 -37.42
N GLN A 413 -119.54 133.07 -37.77
CA GLN A 413 -119.71 131.63 -37.56
C GLN A 413 -118.66 130.80 -38.31
N LEU A 414 -118.35 131.15 -39.57
CA LEU A 414 -117.31 130.49 -40.36
C LEU A 414 -115.93 130.60 -39.69
N ASN A 415 -115.58 131.79 -39.17
CA ASN A 415 -114.30 132.02 -38.48
C ASN A 415 -114.19 131.19 -37.18
N ILE A 416 -115.28 131.05 -36.42
CA ILE A 416 -115.33 130.17 -35.24
C ILE A 416 -115.17 128.69 -35.64
N ALA A 417 -115.85 128.24 -36.70
CA ALA A 417 -115.73 126.88 -37.19
C ALA A 417 -114.30 126.56 -37.64
N GLN A 418 -113.67 127.47 -38.39
CA GLN A 418 -112.30 127.32 -38.87
C GLN A 418 -111.28 127.23 -37.73
N LYS A 419 -111.37 128.13 -36.73
CA LYS A 419 -110.52 128.05 -35.52
C LYS A 419 -110.73 126.77 -34.70
N SER A 420 -111.95 126.22 -34.72
CA SER A 420 -112.27 124.96 -34.04
C SER A 420 -111.61 123.77 -34.76
N ALA A 421 -111.64 123.74 -36.09
CA ALA A 421 -110.97 122.73 -36.90
C ALA A 421 -109.44 122.76 -36.73
N ASP A 422 -108.83 123.96 -36.75
CA ASP A 422 -107.38 124.13 -36.53
C ASP A 422 -106.96 123.63 -35.13
N HIS A 423 -107.75 123.92 -34.08
CA HIS A 423 -107.47 123.42 -32.74
C HIS A 423 -107.54 121.88 -32.64
N LEU A 424 -108.50 121.26 -33.34
CA LEU A 424 -108.61 119.80 -33.39
C LEU A 424 -107.45 119.13 -34.14
N ARG A 425 -106.89 119.77 -35.19
CA ARG A 425 -105.69 119.26 -35.88
C ARG A 425 -104.46 119.25 -34.98
N ASN A 426 -104.20 120.32 -34.24
CA ASN A 426 -103.05 120.38 -33.33
C ASN A 426 -103.12 119.30 -32.23
N ILE A 427 -104.32 118.96 -31.75
CA ILE A 427 -104.48 117.84 -30.78
C ILE A 427 -104.11 116.51 -31.44
N LEU A 428 -104.53 116.29 -32.69
CA LEU A 428 -104.28 115.05 -33.42
C LEU A 428 -102.78 114.86 -33.72
N GLU A 429 -102.05 115.91 -34.14
CA GLU A 429 -100.59 115.87 -34.33
C GLU A 429 -99.85 115.53 -33.04
N ASN A 430 -100.12 116.25 -31.93
CA ASN A 430 -99.48 115.96 -30.64
C ASN A 430 -99.71 114.51 -30.17
N THR A 431 -100.91 113.96 -30.40
CA THR A 431 -101.23 112.58 -29.99
C THR A 431 -100.48 111.54 -30.83
N SER A 432 -100.17 111.85 -32.10
CA SER A 432 -99.34 110.99 -32.95
C SER A 432 -97.86 111.02 -32.56
N GLU A 433 -97.32 112.18 -32.15
CA GLU A 433 -95.92 112.27 -31.68
C GLU A 433 -95.69 111.47 -30.38
N GLU A 434 -96.67 111.46 -29.46
CA GLU A 434 -96.60 110.64 -28.25
C GLU A 434 -96.52 109.13 -28.57
N ILE A 435 -97.28 108.64 -29.56
CA ILE A 435 -97.24 107.23 -29.99
C ILE A 435 -95.85 106.84 -30.54
N GLU A 436 -95.26 107.64 -31.44
CA GLU A 436 -93.90 107.37 -31.96
C GLU A 436 -92.83 107.34 -30.85
N SER A 437 -93.01 108.15 -29.79
CA SER A 437 -92.06 108.17 -28.67
C SER A 437 -92.07 106.86 -27.88
N LEU A 438 -93.26 106.30 -27.62
CA LEU A 438 -93.46 105.05 -26.89
C LEU A 438 -92.97 103.84 -27.71
N GLU A 439 -93.16 103.86 -29.03
CA GLU A 439 -92.63 102.81 -29.92
C GLU A 439 -91.08 102.76 -29.90
N LYS A 440 -90.40 103.91 -29.85
CA LYS A 440 -88.93 103.96 -29.74
C LYS A 440 -88.44 103.45 -28.40
N GLU A 441 -89.08 103.84 -27.29
CA GLU A 441 -88.69 103.42 -25.95
C GLU A 441 -88.78 101.89 -25.78
N ALA A 442 -89.79 101.26 -26.41
CA ALA A 442 -89.92 99.80 -26.46
C ALA A 442 -88.80 99.08 -27.24
N VAL A 443 -88.19 99.74 -28.23
CA VAL A 443 -87.08 99.17 -29.03
C VAL A 443 -85.74 99.28 -28.31
N ASP A 444 -85.45 100.41 -27.67
CA ASP A 444 -84.19 100.63 -26.96
C ASP A 444 -84.05 99.68 -25.75
N GLU A 445 -85.14 99.43 -25.01
CA GLU A 445 -85.13 98.48 -23.89
C GLU A 445 -84.89 97.03 -24.35
N GLN A 446 -85.19 96.72 -25.63
CA GLN A 446 -84.91 95.41 -26.25
C GLN A 446 -83.43 95.22 -26.62
N LEU A 447 -82.69 96.30 -26.87
CA LEU A 447 -81.28 96.27 -27.30
C LEU A 447 -80.29 96.09 -26.15
N ARG A 448 -80.66 96.44 -24.91
CA ARG A 448 -79.83 96.31 -23.69
C ARG A 448 -79.41 94.87 -23.33
N VAL A 449 -79.97 93.86 -23.97
CA VAL A 449 -79.75 92.42 -23.66
C VAL A 449 -78.41 91.88 -24.21
N LYS A 450 -77.53 92.72 -24.80
CA LYS A 450 -76.36 92.28 -25.58
C LYS A 450 -74.96 92.68 -25.07
N GLU A 451 -74.83 93.16 -23.83
CA GLU A 451 -73.51 93.48 -23.25
C GLU A 451 -72.97 92.34 -22.37
N TYR A 452 -71.66 92.05 -22.48
CA TYR A 452 -70.94 91.11 -21.62
C TYR A 452 -70.39 91.87 -20.40
N PHE A 453 -70.70 91.36 -19.21
CA PHE A 453 -70.23 91.90 -17.94
C PHE A 453 -69.21 90.92 -17.33
N ALA A 454 -68.00 91.39 -17.05
CA ALA A 454 -66.98 90.62 -16.34
C ALA A 454 -67.32 90.53 -14.84
N GLU A 455 -66.90 89.44 -14.20
CA GLU A 455 -67.19 89.20 -12.77
C GLU A 455 -66.04 89.71 -11.88
N ASP A 456 -66.35 90.59 -10.93
CA ASP A 456 -65.36 91.21 -10.03
C ASP A 456 -64.62 90.17 -9.18
N GLY A 457 -63.33 89.94 -9.47
CA GLY A 457 -62.43 89.15 -8.63
C GLY A 457 -61.62 88.05 -9.34
N ASP A 458 -61.89 87.77 -10.61
CA ASP A 458 -61.09 86.83 -11.41
C ASP A 458 -60.15 87.60 -12.37
N GLU A 459 -58.83 87.50 -12.16
CA GLU A 459 -57.84 88.18 -13.01
C GLU A 459 -57.93 87.77 -14.48
N LEU A 460 -58.32 86.53 -14.79
CA LEU A 460 -58.50 86.05 -16.16
C LEU A 460 -59.75 86.67 -16.81
N ASP A 461 -60.84 86.79 -16.06
CA ASP A 461 -62.12 87.32 -16.55
C ASP A 461 -62.06 88.84 -16.74
N ILE A 462 -61.38 89.55 -15.82
CA ILE A 462 -61.07 90.99 -15.95
C ILE A 462 -60.18 91.23 -17.17
N LEU A 463 -59.07 90.49 -17.32
CA LEU A 463 -58.19 90.61 -18.49
C LEU A 463 -58.92 90.23 -19.79
N LEU A 464 -59.84 89.27 -19.77
CA LEU A 464 -60.66 88.92 -20.92
C LEU A 464 -61.60 90.07 -21.30
N GLY A 465 -62.27 90.70 -20.32
CA GLY A 465 -63.09 91.90 -20.52
C GLY A 465 -62.30 93.06 -21.11
N GLU A 466 -61.14 93.40 -20.54
CA GLU A 466 -60.22 94.41 -21.08
C GLU A 466 -59.78 94.07 -22.51
N LYS A 467 -59.45 92.80 -22.78
CA LYS A 467 -59.03 92.33 -24.10
C LYS A 467 -60.17 92.48 -25.13
N ILE A 468 -61.40 92.10 -24.78
CA ILE A 468 -62.60 92.25 -25.63
C ILE A 468 -62.86 93.74 -25.93
N LEU A 469 -62.81 94.60 -24.92
CA LEU A 469 -62.96 96.05 -25.08
C LEU A 469 -61.85 96.64 -25.99
N SER A 470 -60.62 96.14 -25.87
CA SER A 470 -59.48 96.60 -26.70
C SER A 470 -59.61 96.28 -28.19
N LEU A 471 -60.48 95.34 -28.59
CA LEU A 471 -60.74 95.01 -30.01
C LEU A 471 -61.54 96.11 -30.74
N GLY A 472 -62.14 97.06 -30.01
CA GLY A 472 -62.74 98.27 -30.57
C GLY A 472 -63.93 98.06 -31.52
N LYS A 473 -64.48 96.85 -31.60
CA LYS A 473 -65.62 96.45 -32.42
C LYS A 473 -66.50 95.48 -31.64
N PRO A 474 -67.84 95.58 -31.73
CA PRO A 474 -68.71 94.56 -31.15
C PRO A 474 -68.41 93.20 -31.80
N LEU A 475 -68.20 92.18 -30.96
CA LEU A 475 -68.00 90.82 -31.44
C LEU A 475 -69.33 90.28 -31.98
N ASN A 476 -69.33 89.77 -33.20
CA ASN A 476 -70.48 89.06 -33.79
C ASN A 476 -70.76 87.70 -33.12
N ILE A 477 -69.96 87.32 -32.12
CA ILE A 477 -69.96 86.03 -31.45
C ILE A 477 -70.11 86.28 -29.95
N GLY A 478 -71.14 85.69 -29.33
CA GLY A 478 -71.35 85.78 -27.89
C GLY A 478 -70.26 85.03 -27.10
N ILE A 479 -69.73 85.67 -26.07
CA ILE A 479 -68.80 85.10 -25.09
C ILE A 479 -69.54 84.93 -23.77
N VAL A 480 -69.53 83.73 -23.23
CA VAL A 480 -70.19 83.38 -21.96
C VAL A 480 -69.23 82.57 -21.11
N ARG A 481 -68.91 83.04 -19.91
CA ARG A 481 -68.17 82.26 -18.92
C ARG A 481 -69.00 81.05 -18.48
N LEU A 482 -68.37 79.88 -18.41
CA LEU A 482 -69.02 78.66 -17.89
C LEU A 482 -68.52 78.32 -16.49
N GLU A 483 -67.19 78.28 -16.33
CA GLU A 483 -66.47 77.97 -15.09
C GLU A 483 -65.16 78.79 -15.08
N GLU A 484 -64.43 78.85 -13.97
CA GLU A 484 -63.10 79.49 -13.92
C GLU A 484 -62.15 78.86 -14.96
N GLY A 485 -61.56 79.69 -15.82
CA GLY A 485 -60.74 79.24 -16.95
C GLY A 485 -61.50 78.51 -18.07
N ILE A 486 -62.83 78.48 -18.09
CA ILE A 486 -63.60 77.76 -19.11
C ILE A 486 -64.74 78.62 -19.65
N TYR A 487 -64.71 78.86 -20.96
CA TYR A 487 -65.57 79.80 -21.66
C TYR A 487 -66.29 79.13 -22.82
N ARG A 488 -67.50 79.60 -23.13
CA ARG A 488 -68.18 79.33 -24.39
C ARG A 488 -68.03 80.56 -25.29
N ILE A 489 -67.49 80.35 -26.49
CA ILE A 489 -67.31 81.39 -27.50
C ILE A 489 -68.02 80.89 -28.75
N GLY A 490 -69.19 81.48 -29.03
CA GLY A 490 -70.13 80.95 -30.01
C GLY A 490 -70.60 79.55 -29.63
N ASP A 491 -70.35 78.57 -30.49
CA ASP A 491 -70.70 77.17 -30.25
C ASP A 491 -69.56 76.32 -29.66
N GLN A 492 -68.36 76.89 -29.50
CA GLN A 492 -67.21 76.16 -28.97
C GLN A 492 -67.06 76.37 -27.46
N LYS A 493 -66.87 75.26 -26.72
CA LYS A 493 -66.40 75.28 -25.32
C LYS A 493 -64.87 75.23 -25.34
N VAL A 494 -64.23 76.28 -24.82
CA VAL A 494 -62.77 76.42 -24.78
C VAL A 494 -62.27 76.60 -23.36
N LYS A 495 -61.06 76.10 -23.08
CA LYS A 495 -60.33 76.40 -21.85
C LYS A 495 -59.38 77.56 -22.11
N LEU A 496 -59.50 78.62 -21.32
CA LEU A 496 -58.58 79.76 -21.33
C LEU A 496 -57.62 79.64 -20.14
N ALA A 497 -56.37 80.05 -20.34
CA ALA A 497 -55.39 80.18 -19.28
C ALA A 497 -54.53 81.44 -19.52
N LEU A 498 -54.00 82.00 -18.43
CA LEU A 498 -52.97 83.02 -18.48
C LEU A 498 -51.60 82.34 -18.58
N GLU A 499 -50.85 82.65 -19.64
CA GLU A 499 -49.43 82.32 -19.74
C GLU A 499 -48.64 83.64 -19.79
N GLY A 500 -48.10 84.05 -18.64
CA GLY A 500 -47.53 85.38 -18.45
C GLY A 500 -48.62 86.46 -18.39
N LYS A 501 -48.64 87.37 -19.38
CA LYS A 501 -49.65 88.44 -19.53
C LYS A 501 -50.59 88.21 -20.72
N GLU A 502 -50.49 87.06 -21.39
CA GLU A 502 -51.31 86.76 -22.57
C GLU A 502 -52.32 85.66 -22.27
N ILE A 503 -53.55 85.87 -22.76
CA ILE A 503 -54.62 84.88 -22.69
C ILE A 503 -54.39 83.86 -23.81
N GLN A 504 -54.33 82.59 -23.46
CA GLN A 504 -54.21 81.49 -24.42
C GLN A 504 -55.40 80.52 -24.32
N VAL A 505 -55.80 79.99 -25.47
CA VAL A 505 -56.70 78.86 -25.58
C VAL A 505 -55.86 77.59 -25.46
N VAL A 506 -56.18 76.76 -24.46
CA VAL A 506 -55.45 75.53 -24.14
C VAL A 506 -56.28 74.31 -24.53
N HIS A 507 -55.73 73.45 -25.37
CA HIS A 507 -56.28 72.15 -25.71
C HIS A 507 -55.22 71.06 -25.45
N GLU A 508 -55.65 69.80 -25.27
CA GLU A 508 -54.81 68.67 -24.82
C GLU A 508 -53.50 68.45 -25.60
N ASN A 509 -53.36 68.96 -26.82
CA ASN A 509 -52.18 68.81 -27.68
C ASN A 509 -51.62 70.15 -28.25
N PHE A 510 -52.17 71.31 -27.90
CA PHE A 510 -51.78 72.60 -28.49
C PHE A 510 -52.26 73.80 -27.64
N SER A 511 -51.48 74.89 -27.61
CA SER A 511 -51.92 76.19 -27.12
C SER A 511 -51.81 77.27 -28.20
N GLN A 512 -52.73 78.23 -28.19
CA GLN A 512 -52.71 79.38 -29.09
C GLN A 512 -53.16 80.66 -28.39
N SER A 513 -52.55 81.79 -28.76
CA SER A 513 -53.00 83.13 -28.36
C SER A 513 -54.49 83.34 -28.67
N PHE A 514 -55.22 83.91 -27.73
CA PHE A 514 -56.65 84.20 -27.85
C PHE A 514 -57.04 84.98 -29.12
N GLU A 515 -56.21 85.93 -29.56
CA GLU A 515 -56.43 86.71 -30.79
C GLU A 515 -56.41 85.85 -32.07
N ARG A 516 -55.50 84.86 -32.15
CA ARG A 516 -55.48 83.90 -33.27
C ARG A 516 -56.70 82.98 -33.25
N PHE A 517 -57.16 82.59 -32.06
CA PHE A 517 -58.39 81.81 -31.93
C PHE A 517 -59.62 82.59 -32.39
N LEU A 518 -59.80 83.83 -31.93
CA LEU A 518 -60.89 84.70 -32.41
C LEU A 518 -60.81 84.98 -33.91
N SER A 519 -59.61 85.01 -34.49
CA SER A 519 -59.40 85.15 -35.94
C SER A 519 -59.64 83.86 -36.73
N SER A 520 -59.90 82.73 -36.05
CA SER A 520 -60.17 81.41 -36.65
C SER A 520 -61.64 80.99 -36.56
N LEU A 521 -62.49 81.82 -35.95
CA LEU A 521 -63.94 81.69 -35.85
C LEU A 521 -64.64 82.59 -36.88
#